data_AF-A0A170Y788-F1
#
_entry.id   AF-A0A170Y788-F1
#
_cell.length_a   1.000
_cell.length_b   1.000
_cell.length_c   1.000
_cell.angle_alpha   90.00
_cell.angle_beta   90.00
_cell.angle_gamma   90.00
#
_symmetry.space_group_name_H-M   'P 1'
#
loop_
_entity.id
_entity.type
_entity.pdbx_description
1 polymer ?
#
loop_
_entity_poly.entity_id
_entity_poly.type
_entity_poly.pdbx_seq_one_letter_code
_entity_poly.pdbx_strand_id
1 'polypeptide(L)'
;HCQRLAPTWEDVGSTYLNSKSVKIAKIDCTSNKEACRAYDIKSYPTLLWIEDGRKIDKYQGPRTLDDLKNYVVEMLGGAVDQMEEVEAHPPSPVVSLFGDTFHKGIATGFTFVKFFAPWCGHCKGLAPTWEDLGKKFATKENIVIAKVDCTIENNKELCNEQEVDGFPTLLLYKD
;
A
#
# COMPACT_ATOMS: atom_id res chain seq x y z
N HIS A 1 4.73 -11.58 -21.58
CA HIS A 1 5.33 -10.50 -20.76
C HIS A 1 4.28 -9.52 -20.23
N CYS A 2 3.35 -9.00 -21.06
CA CYS A 2 2.27 -8.11 -20.57
C CYS A 2 1.37 -8.76 -19.51
N GLN A 3 0.99 -10.03 -19.71
CA GLN A 3 0.16 -10.78 -18.74
C GLN A 3 0.80 -10.94 -17.37
N ARG A 4 2.15 -10.93 -17.27
CA ARG A 4 2.86 -11.00 -15.99
C ARG A 4 2.84 -9.68 -15.23
N LEU A 5 2.74 -8.56 -15.94
CA LEU A 5 2.66 -7.23 -15.36
C LEU A 5 1.22 -6.86 -14.96
N ALA A 6 0.23 -7.45 -15.63
CA ALA A 6 -1.18 -7.12 -15.43
C ALA A 6 -1.61 -7.04 -13.95
N PRO A 7 -1.38 -8.04 -13.07
CA PRO A 7 -1.81 -7.95 -11.68
C PRO A 7 -1.14 -6.79 -10.93
N THR A 8 0.19 -6.65 -11.06
CA THR A 8 0.93 -5.54 -10.46
C THR A 8 0.44 -4.17 -10.96
N TRP A 9 0.08 -4.07 -12.24
CA TRP A 9 -0.42 -2.83 -12.82
C TRP A 9 -1.80 -2.44 -12.28
N GLU A 10 -2.68 -3.41 -12.04
CA GLU A 10 -3.97 -3.16 -11.38
C GLU A 10 -3.78 -2.70 -9.92
N ASP A 11 -2.80 -3.25 -9.21
CA ASP A 11 -2.47 -2.81 -7.84
C ASP A 11 -1.93 -1.38 -7.80
N VAL A 12 -1.05 -1.02 -8.74
CA VAL A 12 -0.57 0.36 -8.91
C VAL A 12 -1.75 1.27 -9.26
N GLY A 13 -2.61 0.86 -10.20
CA GLY A 13 -3.80 1.62 -10.59
C GLY A 13 -4.75 1.89 -9.43
N SER A 14 -5.02 0.86 -8.63
CA SER A 14 -5.89 0.96 -7.45
C SER A 14 -5.28 1.88 -6.39
N THR A 15 -3.96 1.88 -6.23
CA THR A 15 -3.25 2.79 -5.30
C THR A 15 -3.50 4.26 -5.63
N TYR A 16 -3.56 4.60 -6.93
CA TYR A 16 -3.68 6.00 -7.38
C TYR A 16 -5.06 6.34 -7.95
N LEU A 17 -6.08 5.50 -7.72
CA LEU A 17 -7.42 5.65 -8.31
C LEU A 17 -8.06 7.03 -8.02
N ASN A 18 -7.83 7.55 -6.80
CA ASN A 18 -8.36 8.83 -6.34
C ASN A 18 -7.34 9.98 -6.36
N SER A 19 -6.15 9.75 -6.94
CA SER A 19 -5.15 10.80 -7.03
C SER A 19 -5.60 11.90 -7.98
N LYS A 20 -5.51 13.16 -7.52
CA LYS A 20 -5.73 14.34 -8.37
C LYS A 20 -4.52 14.64 -9.26
N SER A 21 -3.34 14.15 -8.88
CA SER A 21 -2.06 14.52 -9.49
C SER A 21 -1.56 13.50 -10.51
N VAL A 22 -1.93 12.22 -10.38
CA VAL A 22 -1.51 11.16 -11.30
C VAL A 22 -2.66 10.23 -11.64
N LYS A 23 -2.71 9.77 -12.89
CA LYS A 23 -3.64 8.75 -13.35
C LYS A 23 -2.86 7.58 -13.94
N ILE A 24 -3.17 6.38 -13.49
CA ILE A 24 -2.58 5.16 -14.01
C ILE A 24 -3.54 4.59 -15.05
N ALA A 25 -3.06 4.43 -16.29
CA ALA A 25 -3.88 3.99 -17.41
C ALA A 25 -3.19 2.90 -18.21
N LYS A 26 -3.98 2.07 -18.88
CA LYS A 26 -3.51 1.07 -19.86
C LYS A 26 -4.20 1.32 -21.20
N ILE A 27 -3.48 1.06 -22.28
CA ILE A 27 -4.02 1.14 -23.64
C ILE A 27 -3.68 -0.15 -24.41
N ASP A 28 -4.67 -0.71 -25.11
CA ASP A 28 -4.44 -1.83 -26.02
C ASP A 28 -4.01 -1.32 -27.39
N CYS A 29 -2.72 -1.47 -27.70
CA CYS A 29 -2.15 -1.04 -28.97
C CYS A 29 -2.58 -1.89 -30.17
N THR A 30 -3.21 -3.06 -29.97
CA THR A 30 -3.77 -3.84 -31.08
C THR A 30 -5.03 -3.19 -31.63
N SER A 31 -5.82 -2.55 -30.76
CA SER A 31 -7.01 -1.77 -31.10
C SER A 31 -6.71 -0.28 -31.35
N ASN A 32 -5.65 0.28 -30.75
CA ASN A 32 -5.34 1.72 -30.78
C ASN A 32 -4.00 2.03 -31.48
N LYS A 33 -3.84 1.54 -32.72
CA LYS A 33 -2.56 1.55 -33.44
C LYS A 33 -2.00 2.96 -33.68
N GLU A 34 -2.83 3.92 -34.07
CA GLU A 34 -2.38 5.30 -34.35
C GLU A 34 -1.87 6.00 -33.09
N ALA A 35 -2.62 5.89 -31.99
CA ALA A 35 -2.20 6.43 -30.70
C ALA A 35 -0.87 5.83 -30.25
N CYS A 36 -0.71 4.51 -30.32
CA CYS A 36 0.55 3.87 -29.92
C CYS A 36 1.73 4.21 -30.85
N ARG A 37 1.48 4.44 -32.15
CA ARG A 37 2.51 4.94 -33.08
C ARG A 37 2.92 6.38 -32.74
N ALA A 38 1.97 7.25 -32.42
CA ALA A 38 2.25 8.64 -32.05
C ALA A 38 3.16 8.76 -30.81
N TYR A 39 3.10 7.76 -29.90
CA TYR A 39 3.96 7.67 -28.72
C TYR A 39 5.22 6.80 -28.91
N ASP A 40 5.52 6.37 -30.14
CA ASP A 40 6.67 5.53 -30.51
C ASP A 40 6.74 4.18 -29.76
N ILE A 41 5.59 3.53 -29.56
CA ILE A 41 5.51 2.22 -28.91
C ILE A 41 5.96 1.12 -29.89
N LYS A 42 7.14 0.54 -29.65
CA LYS A 42 7.77 -0.49 -30.49
C LYS A 42 7.72 -1.91 -29.91
N SER A 43 7.49 -2.04 -28.61
CA SER A 43 7.48 -3.33 -27.90
C SER A 43 6.55 -3.29 -26.70
N TYR A 44 6.15 -4.47 -26.21
CA TYR A 44 5.16 -4.61 -25.15
C TYR A 44 5.69 -5.45 -23.98
N PRO A 45 5.39 -5.08 -22.72
CA PRO A 45 4.77 -3.82 -22.30
C PRO A 45 5.79 -2.67 -22.29
N THR A 46 5.39 -1.50 -22.77
CA THR A 46 6.13 -0.23 -22.63
C THR A 46 5.39 0.66 -21.64
N LEU A 47 6.12 1.18 -20.66
CA LEU A 47 5.59 2.05 -19.61
C LEU A 47 6.14 3.47 -19.83
N LEU A 48 5.26 4.47 -19.83
CA LEU A 48 5.60 5.87 -20.10
C LEU A 48 5.08 6.77 -18.99
N TRP A 49 5.84 7.80 -18.65
CA TRP A 49 5.34 8.98 -17.96
C TRP A 49 4.91 10.02 -18.99
N ILE A 50 3.68 10.52 -18.85
CA ILE A 50 3.08 11.47 -19.78
C ILE A 50 2.56 12.66 -18.98
N GLU A 51 2.96 13.86 -19.37
CA GLU A 51 2.54 15.13 -18.76
C GLU A 51 2.07 16.06 -19.88
N ASP A 52 0.89 16.67 -19.72
CA ASP A 52 0.25 17.52 -20.73
C ASP A 52 0.21 16.91 -22.15
N GLY A 53 -0.01 15.59 -22.22
CA GLY A 53 -0.07 14.84 -23.48
C GLY A 53 1.29 14.60 -24.14
N ARG A 54 2.40 14.90 -23.47
CA ARG A 54 3.76 14.70 -23.97
C ARG A 54 4.44 13.56 -23.22
N LYS A 55 5.15 12.71 -23.96
CA LYS A 55 6.02 11.68 -23.38
C LYS A 55 7.21 12.36 -22.71
N ILE A 56 7.29 12.24 -21.38
CA ILE A 56 8.37 12.81 -20.57
C ILE A 56 9.46 11.78 -20.33
N ASP A 57 9.06 10.57 -19.89
CA ASP A 57 10.01 9.50 -19.57
C ASP A 57 9.47 8.12 -19.97
N LYS A 58 10.39 7.15 -20.12
CA LYS A 58 10.10 5.75 -20.41
C LYS A 58 10.74 4.83 -19.36
N TYR A 59 9.94 4.37 -18.42
CA TYR A 59 10.40 3.49 -17.35
C TYR A 59 11.10 2.22 -17.86
N GLN A 60 12.34 2.01 -17.38
CA GLN A 60 13.18 0.84 -17.71
C GLN A 60 13.47 -0.07 -16.50
N GLY A 61 12.97 0.28 -15.31
CA GLY A 61 13.27 -0.43 -14.07
C GLY A 61 12.53 -1.77 -13.89
N PRO A 62 12.72 -2.42 -12.73
CA PRO A 62 12.05 -3.66 -12.39
C PRO A 62 10.53 -3.46 -12.27
N ARG A 63 9.74 -4.41 -12.73
CA ARG A 63 8.28 -4.26 -12.78
C ARG A 63 7.59 -4.83 -11.53
N THR A 64 8.17 -4.59 -10.36
CA THR A 64 7.56 -4.93 -9.08
C THR A 64 6.61 -3.82 -8.64
N LEU A 65 5.75 -4.09 -7.67
CA LEU A 65 4.81 -3.09 -7.16
C LEU A 65 5.55 -1.91 -6.52
N ASP A 66 6.58 -2.20 -5.73
CA ASP A 66 7.29 -1.17 -4.96
C ASP A 66 8.15 -0.29 -5.88
N ASP A 67 8.84 -0.89 -6.85
CA ASP A 67 9.63 -0.13 -7.84
C ASP A 67 8.77 0.80 -8.69
N LEU A 68 7.56 0.38 -9.07
CA LEU A 68 6.62 1.20 -9.83
C LEU A 68 6.03 2.33 -8.98
N LYS A 69 5.75 2.08 -7.69
CA LYS A 69 5.30 3.14 -6.77
C LYS A 69 6.38 4.19 -6.54
N ASN A 70 7.61 3.75 -6.30
CA ASN A 70 8.75 4.64 -6.11
C ASN A 70 8.96 5.53 -7.34
N TYR A 71 8.88 4.95 -8.53
CA TYR A 71 8.96 5.73 -9.77
C TYR A 71 7.88 6.80 -9.87
N VAL A 72 6.61 6.48 -9.55
CA VAL A 72 5.53 7.47 -9.56
C VAL A 72 5.80 8.61 -8.56
N VAL A 73 6.32 8.29 -7.38
CA VAL A 73 6.69 9.28 -6.34
C VAL A 73 7.82 10.20 -6.82
N GLU A 74 8.87 9.63 -7.44
CA GLU A 74 9.99 10.38 -8.00
C GLU A 74 9.54 11.33 -9.12
N MET A 75 8.69 10.84 -10.03
CA MET A 75 8.20 11.64 -11.17
C MET A 75 7.27 12.78 -10.76
N LEU A 76 6.62 12.68 -9.59
CA LEU A 76 5.87 13.78 -8.98
C LEU A 76 6.79 14.82 -8.29
N GLY A 77 8.10 14.73 -8.52
CA GLY A 77 9.10 15.69 -8.05
C GLY A 77 9.57 15.46 -6.61
N GLY A 78 9.36 14.25 -6.07
CA GLY A 78 9.59 13.95 -4.65
C GLY A 78 8.70 14.75 -3.69
N ALA A 79 7.86 15.62 -4.24
CA ALA A 79 6.84 16.44 -3.60
C ALA A 79 5.46 15.97 -4.08
N VAL A 80 5.21 14.66 -3.97
CA VAL A 80 3.91 14.29 -3.41
C VAL A 80 3.91 14.89 -2.02
N ASP A 81 3.11 15.96 -1.85
CA ASP A 81 2.68 16.47 -0.56
C ASP A 81 2.64 15.30 0.43
N GLN A 82 3.53 15.36 1.41
CA GLN A 82 4.03 14.24 2.20
C GLN A 82 3.19 12.98 2.06
N MET A 83 3.67 12.00 1.29
CA MET A 83 3.25 10.61 1.51
C MET A 83 3.93 10.07 2.77
N GLU A 84 3.77 10.82 3.89
CA GLU A 84 3.36 10.19 5.12
C GLU A 84 2.03 9.48 4.86
N GLU A 85 1.71 8.58 5.75
CA GLU A 85 0.39 8.04 5.96
C GLU A 85 -0.63 9.17 6.27
N VAL A 86 -0.86 10.15 5.39
CA VAL A 86 -1.93 11.16 5.55
C VAL A 86 -3.24 10.52 5.08
N GLU A 87 -3.89 9.88 6.04
CA GLU A 87 -5.30 10.05 6.36
C GLU A 87 -6.16 10.71 5.26
N ALA A 88 -6.52 9.91 4.25
CA ALA A 88 -7.82 10.03 3.59
C ALA A 88 -8.82 9.00 4.16
N HIS A 89 -8.56 8.51 5.37
CA HIS A 89 -9.59 7.92 6.22
C HIS A 89 -9.93 8.95 7.30
N PRO A 90 -11.20 9.10 7.70
CA PRO A 90 -11.51 9.65 9.03
C PRO A 90 -10.61 8.94 10.06
N PRO A 91 -10.28 9.55 11.22
CA PRO A 91 -9.33 9.01 12.19
C PRO A 91 -9.50 7.49 12.27
N SER A 92 -8.47 6.76 11.81
CA SER A 92 -8.63 5.31 11.66
C SER A 92 -8.98 4.76 13.04
N PRO A 93 -10.08 4.00 13.16
CA PRO A 93 -10.43 3.37 14.41
C PRO A 93 -9.47 2.21 14.75
N VAL A 94 -8.48 1.95 13.89
CA VAL A 94 -7.39 1.00 14.12
C VAL A 94 -6.19 1.75 14.71
N VAL A 95 -5.77 1.35 15.90
CA VAL A 95 -4.64 1.94 16.61
C VAL A 95 -3.31 1.39 16.08
N SER A 96 -2.37 2.25 15.72
CA SER A 96 -0.98 1.83 15.44
C SER A 96 -0.20 1.67 16.74
N LEU A 97 0.39 0.49 16.97
CA LEU A 97 1.25 0.22 18.11
C LEU A 97 2.71 0.05 17.66
N PHE A 98 3.62 0.44 18.55
CA PHE A 98 5.07 0.36 18.35
C PHE A 98 5.74 -0.34 19.52
N GLY A 99 6.98 -0.80 19.38
CA GLY A 99 7.70 -1.53 20.45
C GLY A 99 7.61 -0.87 21.84
N ASP A 100 7.77 0.45 21.90
CA ASP A 100 7.71 1.26 23.12
C ASP A 100 6.29 1.51 23.67
N THR A 101 5.27 1.43 22.82
CA THR A 101 3.87 1.69 23.19
C THR A 101 3.01 0.42 23.28
N PHE A 102 3.52 -0.71 22.81
CA PHE A 102 2.77 -1.96 22.66
C PHE A 102 2.22 -2.47 23.98
N HIS A 103 3.08 -2.64 24.98
CA HIS A 103 2.70 -3.13 26.31
C HIS A 103 1.60 -2.30 26.96
N LYS A 104 1.68 -0.96 26.82
CA LYS A 104 0.65 -0.05 27.32
C LYS A 104 -0.64 -0.17 26.50
N GLY A 105 -0.52 -0.34 25.19
CA GLY A 105 -1.66 -0.49 24.28
C GLY A 105 -2.49 -1.75 24.52
N ILE A 106 -1.86 -2.84 25.00
CA ILE A 106 -2.54 -4.12 25.28
C ILE A 106 -2.91 -4.32 26.76
N ALA A 107 -2.60 -3.36 27.64
CA ALA A 107 -2.70 -3.54 29.09
C ALA A 107 -4.14 -3.61 29.65
N THR A 108 -5.14 -3.23 28.86
CA THR A 108 -6.53 -3.10 29.33
C THR A 108 -7.52 -3.67 28.32
N GLY A 109 -8.44 -4.52 28.79
CA GLY A 109 -9.50 -5.08 27.96
C GLY A 109 -8.96 -6.02 26.88
N PHE A 110 -9.66 -6.09 25.76
CA PHE A 110 -9.28 -6.91 24.62
C PHE A 110 -8.59 -6.06 23.56
N THR A 111 -7.40 -6.46 23.13
CA THR A 111 -6.71 -5.81 22.00
C THR A 111 -6.44 -6.83 20.91
N PHE A 112 -7.05 -6.66 19.74
CA PHE A 112 -6.81 -7.53 18.59
C PHE A 112 -5.82 -6.85 17.65
N VAL A 113 -4.64 -7.44 17.50
CA VAL A 113 -3.50 -6.83 16.80
C VAL A 113 -3.23 -7.58 15.50
N LYS A 114 -3.11 -6.84 14.40
CA LYS A 114 -2.57 -7.32 13.12
C LYS A 114 -1.09 -6.95 13.00
N PHE A 115 -0.23 -7.95 13.03
CA PHE A 115 1.18 -7.84 12.66
C PHE A 115 1.31 -8.01 11.14
N PHE A 116 1.93 -7.04 10.47
CA PHE A 116 1.98 -7.00 9.01
C PHE A 116 3.32 -6.48 8.48
N ALA A 117 3.51 -6.68 7.19
CA ALA A 117 4.51 -5.97 6.40
C ALA A 117 3.82 -5.21 5.25
N PRO A 118 4.21 -3.96 4.96
CA PRO A 118 3.53 -3.11 3.98
C PRO A 118 3.64 -3.64 2.55
N TRP A 119 4.67 -4.45 2.25
CA TRP A 119 4.85 -5.09 0.95
C TRP A 119 4.04 -6.38 0.79
N CYS A 120 3.52 -6.97 1.87
CA CYS A 120 2.82 -8.26 1.83
C CYS A 120 1.45 -8.15 1.16
N GLY A 121 1.25 -8.87 0.05
CA GLY A 121 -0.01 -8.89 -0.70
C GLY A 121 -1.21 -9.37 0.11
N HIS A 122 -1.03 -10.39 0.96
CA HIS A 122 -2.11 -10.87 1.85
C HIS A 122 -2.50 -9.84 2.90
N CYS A 123 -1.55 -9.04 3.39
CA CYS A 123 -1.83 -7.93 4.30
C CYS A 123 -2.61 -6.82 3.62
N LYS A 124 -2.27 -6.49 2.36
CA LYS A 124 -3.00 -5.51 1.55
C LYS A 124 -4.45 -5.96 1.32
N GLY A 125 -4.66 -7.24 1.02
CA GLY A 125 -6.00 -7.81 0.88
C GLY A 125 -6.83 -7.78 2.17
N LEU A 126 -6.20 -7.97 3.33
CA LEU A 126 -6.86 -7.92 4.64
C LEU A 126 -7.13 -6.49 5.15
N ALA A 127 -6.38 -5.49 4.67
CA ALA A 127 -6.43 -4.14 5.19
C ALA A 127 -7.85 -3.53 5.23
N PRO A 128 -8.70 -3.62 4.18
CA PRO A 128 -10.06 -3.07 4.22
C PRO A 128 -10.92 -3.72 5.31
N THR A 129 -10.87 -5.04 5.43
CA THR A 129 -11.59 -5.79 6.47
C THR A 129 -11.14 -5.40 7.87
N TRP A 130 -9.84 -5.13 8.05
CA TRP A 130 -9.28 -4.69 9.32
C TRP A 130 -9.78 -3.30 9.72
N GLU A 131 -9.85 -2.37 8.76
CA GLU A 131 -10.43 -1.03 8.98
C GLU A 131 -11.92 -1.11 9.35
N ASP A 132 -12.70 -1.94 8.64
CA ASP A 132 -14.12 -2.12 8.94
C ASP A 132 -14.35 -2.77 10.31
N LEU A 133 -13.46 -3.67 10.72
CA LEU A 133 -13.45 -4.21 12.07
C LEU A 133 -13.20 -3.11 13.11
N GLY A 134 -12.20 -2.26 12.88
CA GLY A 134 -11.93 -1.08 13.71
C GLY A 134 -13.19 -0.23 13.86
N LYS A 135 -13.85 0.14 12.75
CA LYS A 135 -15.06 0.97 12.77
C LYS A 135 -16.18 0.33 13.60
N LYS A 136 -16.36 -0.99 13.47
CA LYS A 136 -17.39 -1.74 14.20
C LYS A 136 -17.18 -1.72 15.72
N PHE A 137 -15.93 -1.68 16.16
CA PHE A 137 -15.56 -1.73 17.57
C PHE A 137 -15.15 -0.39 18.17
N ALA A 138 -15.07 0.69 17.38
CA ALA A 138 -14.68 2.03 17.81
C ALA A 138 -15.50 2.61 19.00
N THR A 139 -16.75 2.16 19.18
CA THR A 139 -17.63 2.60 20.27
C THR A 139 -17.63 1.65 21.48
N LYS A 140 -16.81 0.60 21.48
CA LYS A 140 -16.72 -0.38 22.56
C LYS A 140 -15.48 -0.10 23.39
N GLU A 141 -15.69 0.39 24.61
CA GLU A 141 -14.60 0.82 25.52
C GLU A 141 -13.61 -0.30 25.90
N ASN A 142 -14.01 -1.57 25.77
CA ASN A 142 -13.19 -2.72 26.15
C ASN A 142 -12.55 -3.46 24.95
N ILE A 143 -12.67 -2.93 23.73
CA ILE A 143 -12.16 -3.60 22.53
C ILE A 143 -11.37 -2.61 21.69
N VAL A 144 -10.07 -2.89 21.53
CA VAL A 144 -9.16 -2.14 20.68
C VAL A 144 -8.79 -3.00 19.47
N ILE A 145 -8.91 -2.42 18.28
CA ILE A 145 -8.38 -3.03 17.04
C ILE A 145 -7.08 -2.28 16.72
N ALA A 146 -5.98 -3.02 16.56
CA ALA A 146 -4.66 -2.44 16.41
C ALA A 146 -3.86 -3.06 15.27
N LYS A 147 -2.78 -2.38 14.87
CA LYS A 147 -1.83 -2.85 13.85
C LYS A 147 -0.38 -2.56 14.28
N VAL A 148 0.53 -3.46 13.90
CA VAL A 148 1.98 -3.32 14.10
C VAL A 148 2.67 -3.63 12.78
N ASP A 149 3.46 -2.68 12.27
CA ASP A 149 4.30 -2.90 11.10
C ASP A 149 5.64 -3.49 11.54
N CYS A 150 5.87 -4.77 11.23
CA CYS A 150 7.08 -5.49 11.62
C CYS A 150 8.31 -5.16 10.78
N THR A 151 8.18 -4.29 9.77
CA THR A 151 9.30 -3.85 8.94
C THR A 151 9.99 -2.59 9.48
N ILE A 152 9.34 -1.88 10.39
CA ILE A 152 9.90 -0.72 11.09
C ILE A 152 10.89 -1.21 12.15
N GLU A 153 12.06 -0.56 12.24
CA GLU A 153 13.14 -0.93 13.16
C GLU A 153 12.67 -1.06 14.61
N ASN A 154 11.89 -0.09 15.09
CA ASN A 154 11.34 -0.05 16.46
C ASN A 154 10.36 -1.21 16.77
N ASN A 155 9.91 -1.95 15.75
CA ASN A 155 8.96 -3.04 15.91
C ASN A 155 9.58 -4.41 15.66
N LYS A 156 10.82 -4.49 15.17
CA LYS A 156 11.45 -5.77 14.82
C LYS A 156 11.62 -6.67 16.04
N GLU A 157 12.14 -6.13 17.13
CA GLU A 157 12.30 -6.86 18.40
C GLU A 157 10.95 -7.35 18.92
N LEU A 158 9.96 -6.45 18.98
CA LEU A 158 8.59 -6.79 19.34
C LEU A 158 8.04 -7.93 18.47
N CYS A 159 8.15 -7.86 17.15
CA CYS A 159 7.61 -8.90 16.27
C CYS A 159 8.33 -10.25 16.44
N ASN A 160 9.63 -10.25 16.75
CA ASN A 160 10.35 -11.46 17.11
C ASN A 160 9.87 -12.04 18.45
N GLU A 161 9.69 -11.19 19.47
CA GLU A 161 9.17 -11.58 20.79
C GLU A 161 7.76 -12.15 20.72
N GLN A 162 6.92 -11.61 19.82
CA GLN A 162 5.57 -12.11 19.55
C GLN A 162 5.55 -13.32 18.58
N GLU A 163 6.71 -13.89 18.25
CA GLU A 163 6.87 -15.07 17.38
C GLU A 163 6.20 -14.89 16.00
N VAL A 164 6.31 -13.69 15.42
CA VAL A 164 5.72 -13.37 14.12
C VAL A 164 6.63 -13.87 12.99
N ASP A 165 6.43 -15.13 12.60
CA ASP A 165 7.19 -15.78 11.52
C ASP A 165 6.57 -15.60 10.11
N GLY A 166 5.42 -14.92 10.01
CA GLY A 166 4.73 -14.72 8.75
C GLY A 166 3.68 -13.61 8.80
N PHE A 167 3.29 -13.12 7.62
CA PHE A 167 2.35 -12.01 7.50
C PHE A 167 1.13 -12.35 6.63
N PRO A 168 -0.09 -11.91 7.01
CA PRO A 168 -0.40 -11.29 8.30
C PRO A 168 -0.42 -12.32 9.45
N THR A 169 -0.06 -11.88 10.65
CA THR A 169 -0.30 -12.64 11.90
C THR A 169 -1.26 -11.85 12.78
N LEU A 170 -2.29 -12.52 13.30
CA LEU A 170 -3.36 -11.90 14.08
C LEU A 170 -3.35 -12.47 15.49
N LEU A 171 -3.11 -11.62 16.49
CA LEU A 171 -3.03 -12.03 17.90
C LEU A 171 -4.01 -11.23 18.74
N LEU A 172 -4.76 -11.92 19.59
CA LEU A 172 -5.69 -11.31 20.55
C LEU A 172 -5.04 -11.31 21.93
N TYR A 173 -4.92 -10.13 22.50
CA TYR A 173 -4.44 -9.92 23.86
C TYR A 173 -5.62 -9.61 24.78
N LYS A 174 -5.48 -10.04 26.02
CA LYS A 174 -6.43 -9.79 27.09
C LYS A 174 -5.66 -9.58 28.38
N ASP A 175 -6.11 -8.62 29.18
CA ASP A 175 -5.71 -8.43 30.57
C ASP A 175 -6.05 -9.63 31.48
#